data_AF-A0A820KIJ1-F1
#
_entry.id   AF-A0A820KIJ1-F1
#
_cell.length_a   1.000
_cell.length_b   1.000
_cell.length_c   1.000
_cell.angle_alpha   90.00
_cell.angle_beta   90.00
_cell.angle_gamma   90.00
#
_symmetry.space_group_name_H-M   'P 1'
#
loop_
_entity.id
_entity.type
_entity.pdbx_description
1 polymer ?
#
loop_
_entity_poly.entity_id
_entity_poly.type
_entity_poly.pdbx_seq_one_letter_code
_entity_poly.pdbx_strand_id
1 'polypeptide(L)'
;INTIDEYWYWLENSFVSNIRAQQWYNGDNPQYLNGFLNDKSNRFIGWATMRQLRIKSDLCADQRVILICEDSYSFSNEETQLFQPGWTNQTVEDEVYSSSILNAFNYSTGDELDTYTYVGESGTYRGGGYVYEFRGSLSDMKTNLSTLHQLNWIDEKTRAVFIQLTLYNPSVQLLTAVTLLAEFLPTGGVFTTARFEPINFYSNSFFSFYF
;
A
#
# COMPACT_ATOMS: atom_id res chain seq x y z
N ILE A 1 -5.14 12.84 8.12
CA ILE A 1 -5.64 12.33 6.83
C ILE A 1 -6.99 11.74 7.12
N ASN A 2 -8.04 12.48 6.78
CA ASN A 2 -9.41 12.17 7.20
C ASN A 2 -10.32 11.80 6.02
N THR A 3 -9.89 12.06 4.78
CA THR A 3 -10.63 11.78 3.53
C THR A 3 -9.76 11.05 2.52
N ILE A 4 -10.39 10.46 1.50
CA ILE A 4 -9.69 9.79 0.38
C ILE A 4 -8.80 10.78 -0.36
N ASP A 5 -9.28 11.99 -0.65
CA ASP A 5 -8.51 13.03 -1.35
C ASP A 5 -7.28 13.45 -0.57
N GLU A 6 -7.39 13.60 0.76
CA GLU A 6 -6.24 13.90 1.61
C GLU A 6 -5.22 12.75 1.60
N TYR A 7 -5.69 11.50 1.52
CA TYR A 7 -4.81 10.33 1.47
C TYR A 7 -4.05 10.26 0.15
N TRP A 8 -4.72 10.52 -0.98
CA TRP A 8 -4.07 10.66 -2.29
C TRP A 8 -3.08 11.81 -2.32
N TYR A 9 -3.45 12.98 -1.79
CA TYR A 9 -2.55 14.13 -1.69
C TYR A 9 -1.29 13.78 -0.90
N TRP A 10 -1.43 13.07 0.22
CA TRP A 10 -0.30 12.57 1.00
C TRP A 10 0.56 11.57 0.22
N LEU A 11 -0.05 10.62 -0.48
CA LEU A 11 0.64 9.61 -1.29
C LEU A 11 1.53 10.25 -2.37
N GLU A 12 0.95 11.16 -3.16
CA GLU A 12 1.61 11.77 -4.31
C GLU A 12 2.67 12.80 -3.93
N ASN A 13 2.39 13.60 -2.90
CA ASN A 13 3.26 14.73 -2.54
C ASN A 13 4.27 14.39 -1.45
N SER A 14 3.86 13.62 -0.44
CA SER A 14 4.69 13.32 0.73
C SER A 14 5.33 11.94 0.65
N PHE A 15 4.53 10.89 0.54
CA PHE A 15 5.04 9.52 0.62
C PHE A 15 6.04 9.22 -0.50
N VAL A 16 5.62 9.33 -1.77
CA VAL A 16 6.48 8.99 -2.91
C VAL A 16 7.71 9.89 -3.02
N SER A 17 7.63 11.16 -2.64
CA SER A 17 8.81 12.01 -2.62
C SER A 17 9.85 11.57 -1.58
N ASN A 18 9.44 10.88 -0.50
CA ASN A 18 10.32 10.44 0.57
C ASN A 18 10.83 9.01 0.44
N ILE A 19 10.25 8.16 -0.44
CA ILE A 19 10.74 6.79 -0.68
C ILE A 19 12.07 6.72 -1.48
N ARG A 20 12.61 7.85 -1.94
CA ARG A 20 13.92 7.92 -2.58
C ARG A 20 14.70 9.12 -2.06
N ALA A 21 16.01 8.94 -1.93
CA ALA A 21 16.95 10.01 -1.63
C ALA A 21 16.84 11.12 -2.69
N GLN A 22 16.47 12.32 -2.25
CA GLN A 22 16.45 13.52 -3.09
C GLN A 22 17.81 14.21 -3.07
N GLN A 23 17.94 15.23 -3.92
CA GLN A 23 19.09 16.13 -3.94
C GLN A 23 19.39 16.71 -2.56
N TRP A 24 20.67 16.99 -2.34
CA TRP A 24 21.14 17.67 -1.15
C TRP A 24 20.69 19.13 -1.14
N TYR A 25 20.81 19.77 0.02
CA TYR A 25 20.44 21.18 0.19
C TYR A 25 21.22 22.13 -0.74
N ASN A 26 22.41 21.72 -1.20
CA ASN A 26 23.25 22.45 -2.14
C ASN A 26 22.96 22.13 -3.61
N GLY A 27 21.93 21.32 -3.90
CA GLY A 27 21.56 20.91 -5.26
C GLY A 27 22.33 19.71 -5.81
N ASP A 28 23.31 19.19 -5.06
CA ASP A 28 24.08 18.03 -5.52
C ASP A 28 23.23 16.75 -5.52
N ASN A 29 23.50 15.91 -6.51
CA ASN A 29 22.87 14.60 -6.58
C ASN A 29 23.40 13.68 -5.46
N PRO A 30 22.52 12.88 -4.83
CA PRO A 30 22.89 12.00 -3.73
C PRO A 30 23.61 10.74 -4.27
N GLN A 31 24.90 10.89 -4.60
CA GLN A 31 25.71 9.79 -5.11
C GLN A 31 25.78 8.63 -4.10
N TYR A 32 25.71 7.39 -4.60
CA TYR A 32 25.76 6.15 -3.81
C TYR A 32 24.60 5.92 -2.83
N LEU A 33 23.57 6.78 -2.83
CA LEU A 33 22.38 6.66 -1.99
C LEU A 33 21.18 6.06 -2.73
N ASN A 34 21.46 5.28 -3.79
CA ASN A 34 20.43 4.55 -4.51
C ASN A 34 19.74 3.54 -3.58
N GLY A 35 18.41 3.67 -3.45
CA GLY A 35 17.62 2.84 -2.55
C GLY A 35 17.52 3.34 -1.11
N PHE A 36 18.15 4.47 -0.77
CA PHE A 36 17.91 5.14 0.51
C PHE A 36 16.63 5.98 0.47
N LEU A 37 16.01 6.13 1.64
CA LEU A 37 14.98 7.13 1.88
C LEU A 37 15.56 8.54 1.78
N ASN A 38 14.67 9.53 1.74
CA ASN A 38 15.07 10.93 1.72
C ASN A 38 15.77 11.41 3.01
N ASP A 39 15.70 10.62 4.08
CA ASP A 39 16.51 10.81 5.30
C ASP A 39 18.00 10.48 5.11
N LYS A 40 18.35 9.86 3.97
CA LYS A 40 19.72 9.48 3.56
C LYS A 40 20.42 8.55 4.56
N SER A 41 19.66 7.91 5.44
CA SER A 41 20.16 7.08 6.53
C SER A 41 19.58 5.68 6.48
N ASN A 42 18.29 5.54 6.14
CA ASN A 42 17.61 4.26 6.04
C ASN A 42 17.54 3.80 4.59
N ARG A 43 17.88 2.53 4.34
CA ARG A 43 17.86 1.91 3.00
C ARG A 43 16.71 0.93 2.87
N PHE A 44 16.00 0.94 1.74
CA PHE A 44 15.04 -0.11 1.41
C PHE A 44 15.72 -1.46 1.23
N ILE A 45 15.08 -2.49 1.76
CA ILE A 45 15.28 -3.87 1.31
C ILE A 45 14.12 -4.21 0.38
N GLY A 46 14.41 -4.37 -0.91
CA GLY A 46 13.39 -4.58 -1.95
C GLY A 46 12.70 -3.28 -2.36
N TRP A 47 11.36 -3.27 -2.31
CA TRP A 47 10.50 -2.14 -2.65
C TRP A 47 9.34 -2.05 -1.65
N ALA A 48 8.71 -0.88 -1.58
CA ALA A 48 7.44 -0.76 -0.88
C ALA A 48 6.31 -1.40 -1.69
N THR A 49 5.32 -1.96 -1.02
CA THR A 49 4.09 -2.47 -1.62
C THR A 49 2.90 -1.71 -1.06
N MET A 50 1.94 -1.39 -1.92
CA MET A 50 0.64 -0.83 -1.56
C MET A 50 -0.42 -1.87 -1.87
N ARG A 51 -1.03 -2.44 -0.83
CA ARG A 51 -2.05 -3.48 -0.92
C ARG A 51 -3.40 -2.93 -0.48
N GLN A 52 -4.44 -3.20 -1.26
CA GLN A 52 -5.79 -2.75 -0.99
C GLN A 52 -6.74 -3.93 -0.77
N LEU A 53 -7.64 -3.77 0.20
CA LEU A 53 -8.85 -4.58 0.33
C LEU A 53 -10.08 -3.72 0.07
N ARG A 54 -11.02 -4.27 -0.69
CA ARG A 54 -12.29 -3.64 -1.06
C ARG A 54 -13.44 -4.64 -0.93
N ILE A 55 -14.67 -4.14 -0.89
CA ILE A 55 -15.89 -4.96 -0.82
C ILE A 55 -16.57 -5.13 -2.17
N LYS A 56 -17.37 -6.18 -2.31
CA LYS A 56 -18.17 -6.48 -3.51
C LYS A 56 -19.20 -5.39 -3.80
N SER A 57 -19.41 -5.12 -5.09
CA SER A 57 -20.34 -4.09 -5.56
C SER A 57 -21.82 -4.43 -5.36
N ASP A 58 -22.17 -5.72 -5.39
CA ASP A 58 -23.57 -6.20 -5.44
C ASP A 58 -24.34 -6.08 -4.12
N LEU A 59 -23.65 -5.74 -3.03
CA LEU A 59 -24.24 -5.63 -1.69
C LEU A 59 -25.08 -4.36 -1.50
N CYS A 60 -25.12 -3.50 -2.53
CA CYS A 60 -25.72 -2.16 -2.48
C CYS A 60 -26.95 -2.02 -3.39
N ALA A 61 -27.71 -3.11 -3.54
CA ALA A 61 -28.80 -3.23 -4.50
C ALA A 61 -30.19 -2.71 -4.02
N ASP A 62 -30.39 -2.32 -2.76
CA ASP A 62 -31.68 -1.72 -2.35
C ASP A 62 -31.66 -0.18 -2.51
N GLN A 63 -31.66 0.23 -3.78
CA GLN A 63 -31.72 1.62 -4.22
C GLN A 63 -33.15 2.16 -4.18
N ARG A 64 -33.61 2.62 -3.01
CA ARG A 64 -34.80 3.49 -3.00
C ARG A 64 -34.61 4.87 -2.37
N VAL A 65 -33.60 5.09 -1.52
CA VAL A 65 -33.46 6.42 -0.88
C VAL A 65 -32.01 6.86 -0.59
N ILE A 66 -31.02 5.96 -0.51
CA ILE A 66 -29.65 6.33 -0.11
C ILE A 66 -28.63 5.77 -1.12
N LEU A 67 -27.78 6.66 -1.65
CA LEU A 67 -26.83 6.39 -2.73
C LEU A 67 -25.50 5.76 -2.26
N ILE A 68 -25.32 5.55 -0.96
CA ILE A 68 -24.01 5.22 -0.39
C ILE A 68 -23.95 3.75 0.02
N CYS A 69 -22.97 3.06 -0.55
CA CYS A 69 -22.69 1.64 -0.36
C CYS A 69 -21.85 1.42 0.91
N GLU A 70 -22.51 1.50 2.08
CA GLU A 70 -21.85 1.58 3.39
C GLU A 70 -21.82 0.24 4.16
N ASP A 71 -21.41 -0.88 3.54
CA ASP A 71 -21.17 -2.09 4.35
C ASP A 71 -19.75 -2.11 4.94
N SER A 72 -19.60 -2.61 6.16
CA SER A 72 -18.28 -2.78 6.80
C SER A 72 -17.54 -3.96 6.17
N TYR A 73 -16.21 -4.00 6.27
CA TYR A 73 -15.46 -5.14 5.77
C TYR A 73 -15.80 -6.41 6.55
N SER A 74 -16.01 -7.50 5.83
CA SER A 74 -16.11 -8.85 6.35
C SER A 74 -15.48 -9.86 5.39
N PHE A 75 -15.10 -11.01 5.90
CA PHE A 75 -14.48 -12.06 5.10
C PHE A 75 -15.38 -12.63 4.00
N SER A 76 -16.69 -12.46 4.10
CA SER A 76 -17.68 -12.93 3.11
C SER A 76 -17.94 -11.90 2.00
N ASN A 77 -17.79 -10.61 2.30
CA ASN A 77 -18.03 -9.51 1.36
C ASN A 77 -16.77 -8.96 0.67
N GLU A 78 -15.60 -9.50 1.00
CA GLU A 78 -14.33 -9.20 0.33
C GLU A 78 -14.43 -9.43 -1.18
N GLU A 79 -14.02 -8.44 -1.96
CA GLU A 79 -13.94 -8.53 -3.41
C GLU A 79 -12.65 -9.26 -3.82
N THR A 80 -12.81 -10.26 -4.67
CA THR A 80 -11.72 -11.14 -5.12
C THR A 80 -11.71 -11.33 -6.64
N GLN A 81 -12.59 -10.63 -7.36
CA GLN A 81 -12.65 -10.71 -8.82
C GLN A 81 -11.45 -10.04 -9.48
N LEU A 82 -11.13 -10.49 -10.70
CA LEU A 82 -10.12 -9.85 -11.52
C LEU A 82 -10.76 -8.68 -12.26
N PHE A 83 -10.17 -7.49 -12.15
CA PHE A 83 -10.66 -6.29 -12.83
C PHE A 83 -9.63 -5.80 -13.85
N GLN A 84 -10.14 -5.10 -14.85
CA GLN A 84 -9.36 -4.20 -15.67
C GLN A 84 -9.18 -2.84 -14.96
N PRO A 85 -8.19 -2.04 -15.37
CA PRO A 85 -7.98 -0.69 -14.85
C PRO A 85 -9.28 0.12 -14.77
N GLY A 86 -9.53 0.73 -13.61
CA GLY A 86 -10.77 1.47 -13.33
C GLY A 86 -11.91 0.63 -12.78
N TRP A 87 -11.64 -0.55 -12.21
CA TRP A 87 -12.64 -1.44 -11.61
C TRP A 87 -13.74 -1.88 -12.60
N THR A 88 -13.35 -2.12 -13.85
CA THR A 88 -14.25 -2.56 -14.92
C THR A 88 -13.94 -3.99 -15.36
N ASN A 89 -14.95 -4.69 -15.88
CA ASN A 89 -14.79 -6.04 -16.44
C ASN A 89 -14.54 -6.00 -17.96
N GLN A 90 -14.57 -4.83 -18.57
CA GLN A 90 -14.41 -4.66 -20.02
C GLN A 90 -12.97 -4.30 -20.35
N THR A 91 -12.40 -4.98 -21.36
CA THR A 91 -11.11 -4.60 -21.94
C THR A 91 -11.30 -3.38 -22.83
N VAL A 92 -10.68 -2.27 -22.48
CA VAL A 92 -10.63 -1.08 -23.34
C VAL A 92 -9.49 -1.28 -24.34
N GLU A 93 -9.82 -1.48 -25.62
CA GLU A 93 -8.86 -1.86 -26.66
C GLU A 93 -7.77 -0.80 -26.94
N ASP A 94 -7.98 0.45 -26.52
CA ASP A 94 -7.13 1.60 -26.86
C ASP A 94 -6.17 2.07 -25.75
N GLU A 95 -6.26 1.52 -24.53
CA GLU A 95 -5.46 2.00 -23.39
C GLU A 95 -4.34 1.03 -23.02
N VAL A 96 -3.10 1.41 -23.37
CA VAL A 96 -1.90 0.63 -23.04
C VAL A 96 -1.36 1.06 -21.68
N TYR A 97 -1.77 0.35 -20.63
CA TYR A 97 -1.24 0.53 -19.28
C TYR A 97 0.07 -0.23 -19.06
N SER A 98 0.90 0.27 -18.14
CA SER A 98 2.09 -0.46 -17.70
C SER A 98 1.70 -1.77 -16.99
N SER A 99 2.57 -2.79 -17.04
CA SER A 99 2.32 -4.07 -16.36
C SER A 99 2.10 -3.91 -14.85
N SER A 100 2.77 -2.93 -14.23
CA SER A 100 2.57 -2.59 -12.81
C SER A 100 1.15 -2.09 -12.51
N ILE A 101 0.56 -1.31 -13.42
CA ILE A 101 -0.83 -0.83 -13.27
C ILE A 101 -1.80 -1.98 -13.51
N LEU A 102 -1.61 -2.77 -14.57
CA LEU A 102 -2.47 -3.93 -14.85
C LEU A 102 -2.51 -4.90 -13.66
N ASN A 103 -1.35 -5.22 -13.09
CA ASN A 103 -1.26 -6.11 -11.93
C ASN A 103 -1.92 -5.51 -10.68
N ALA A 104 -2.02 -4.19 -10.56
CA ALA A 104 -2.68 -3.54 -9.43
C ALA A 104 -4.20 -3.75 -9.40
N PHE A 105 -4.83 -4.20 -10.48
CA PHE A 105 -6.25 -4.56 -10.53
C PHE A 105 -6.48 -6.08 -10.53
N ASN A 106 -5.42 -6.87 -10.42
CA ASN A 106 -5.49 -8.31 -10.22
C ASN A 106 -5.50 -8.62 -8.72
N TYR A 107 -6.46 -9.45 -8.29
CA TYR A 107 -6.50 -9.92 -6.91
C TYR A 107 -5.44 -11.00 -6.68
N SER A 108 -4.69 -10.87 -5.59
CA SER A 108 -3.75 -11.89 -5.13
C SER A 108 -4.18 -12.40 -3.75
N THR A 109 -4.03 -13.71 -3.55
CA THR A 109 -4.36 -14.37 -2.28
C THR A 109 -3.30 -14.09 -1.23
N GLY A 110 -3.64 -14.30 0.04
CA GLY A 110 -2.69 -14.12 1.14
C GLY A 110 -1.46 -15.03 1.03
N ASP A 111 -1.66 -16.27 0.54
CA ASP A 111 -0.60 -17.25 0.33
C ASP A 111 0.35 -16.84 -0.81
N GLU A 112 -0.15 -16.27 -1.92
CA GLU A 112 0.68 -15.75 -3.01
C GLU A 112 1.52 -14.54 -2.59
N LEU A 113 1.01 -13.75 -1.64
CA LEU A 113 1.66 -12.57 -1.12
C LEU A 113 2.53 -12.84 0.13
N ASP A 114 2.53 -14.07 0.66
CA ASP A 114 3.15 -14.43 1.94
C ASP A 114 2.72 -13.50 3.09
N THR A 115 1.42 -13.17 3.13
CA THR A 115 0.84 -12.23 4.11
C THR A 115 -0.14 -12.92 5.03
N TYR A 116 -0.31 -12.34 6.23
CA TYR A 116 -1.21 -12.85 7.26
C TYR A 116 -2.36 -11.88 7.53
N THR A 117 -3.36 -12.37 8.26
CA THR A 117 -4.52 -11.57 8.66
C THR A 117 -4.09 -10.48 9.65
N TYR A 118 -4.45 -9.23 9.38
CA TYR A 118 -4.09 -8.08 10.20
C TYR A 118 -5.31 -7.55 10.95
N VAL A 119 -5.16 -7.31 12.26
CA VAL A 119 -6.19 -6.68 13.10
C VAL A 119 -5.91 -5.18 13.16
N GLY A 120 -6.77 -4.39 12.52
CA GLY A 120 -6.80 -2.94 12.59
C GLY A 120 -7.69 -2.42 13.71
N GLU A 121 -7.93 -1.12 13.73
CA GLU A 121 -8.80 -0.47 14.72
C GLU A 121 -10.28 -0.69 14.36
N SER A 122 -10.62 -0.58 13.08
CA SER A 122 -12.00 -0.70 12.59
C SER A 122 -12.38 -2.11 12.19
N GLY A 123 -11.41 -2.97 11.85
CA GLY A 123 -11.72 -4.30 11.33
C GLY A 123 -10.54 -5.26 11.34
N THR A 124 -10.83 -6.52 11.03
CA THR A 124 -9.82 -7.55 10.79
C THR A 124 -9.77 -7.83 9.30
N TYR A 125 -8.59 -7.75 8.70
CA TYR A 125 -8.38 -7.82 7.26
C TYR A 125 -7.57 -9.05 6.88
N ARG A 126 -7.95 -9.75 5.82
CA ARG A 126 -7.18 -10.89 5.31
C ARG A 126 -5.85 -10.46 4.69
N GLY A 127 -4.99 -11.44 4.43
CA GLY A 127 -3.69 -11.24 3.78
C GLY A 127 -3.81 -10.87 2.29
N GLY A 128 -4.87 -11.32 1.60
CA GLY A 128 -5.05 -11.04 0.17
C GLY A 128 -5.32 -9.58 -0.17
N GLY A 129 -5.49 -9.29 -1.45
CA GLY A 129 -5.89 -7.98 -1.95
C GLY A 129 -5.30 -7.64 -3.31
N TYR A 130 -5.55 -6.40 -3.71
CA TYR A 130 -5.04 -5.80 -4.94
C TYR A 130 -3.73 -5.07 -4.63
N VAL A 131 -2.66 -5.33 -5.39
CA VAL A 131 -1.31 -4.89 -5.01
C VAL A 131 -0.66 -4.05 -6.10
N TYR A 132 -0.23 -2.84 -5.72
CA TYR A 132 0.68 -2.03 -6.50
C TYR A 132 2.07 -2.01 -5.86
N GLU A 133 3.12 -2.21 -6.65
CA GLU A 133 4.49 -2.22 -6.17
C GLU A 133 5.24 -0.95 -6.58
N PHE A 134 5.90 -0.29 -5.62
CA PHE A 134 6.70 0.91 -5.87
C PHE A 134 8.07 0.54 -6.45
N ARG A 135 8.08 0.11 -7.71
CA ARG A 135 9.28 -0.25 -8.47
C ARG A 135 9.70 0.85 -9.45
N GLY A 136 10.98 0.86 -9.78
CA GLY A 136 11.54 1.76 -10.80
C GLY A 136 11.99 3.12 -10.27
N SER A 137 12.00 4.10 -11.18
CA SER A 137 12.45 5.46 -10.90
C SER A 137 11.38 6.26 -10.16
N LEU A 138 11.79 7.35 -9.50
CA LEU A 138 10.85 8.25 -8.82
C LEU A 138 9.82 8.84 -9.80
N SER A 139 10.24 9.16 -11.02
CA SER A 139 9.36 9.71 -12.05
C SER A 139 8.29 8.70 -12.43
N ASP A 140 8.67 7.44 -12.67
CA ASP A 140 7.73 6.38 -13.06
C ASP A 140 6.71 6.11 -11.95
N MET A 141 7.18 6.07 -10.69
CA MET A 141 6.31 5.89 -9.53
C MET A 141 5.29 7.03 -9.39
N LYS A 142 5.70 8.28 -9.64
CA LYS A 142 4.79 9.43 -9.61
C LYS A 142 3.76 9.37 -10.75
N THR A 143 4.19 9.05 -11.96
CA THR A 143 3.28 8.89 -13.11
C THR A 143 2.26 7.79 -12.86
N ASN A 144 2.72 6.60 -12.43
CA ASN A 144 1.84 5.48 -12.14
C ASN A 144 0.85 5.80 -11.01
N LEU A 145 1.27 6.47 -9.94
CA LEU A 145 0.35 6.90 -8.88
C LEU A 145 -0.72 7.85 -9.42
N SER A 146 -0.35 8.83 -10.23
CA SER A 146 -1.32 9.74 -10.84
C SER A 146 -2.31 8.99 -11.72
N THR A 147 -1.85 7.98 -12.48
CA THR A 147 -2.75 7.12 -13.25
C THR A 147 -3.67 6.30 -12.35
N LEU A 148 -3.17 5.71 -11.25
CA LEU A 148 -4.01 4.97 -10.30
C LEU A 148 -5.06 5.86 -9.63
N HIS A 149 -4.70 7.12 -9.34
CA HIS A 149 -5.62 8.11 -8.80
C HIS A 149 -6.72 8.45 -9.82
N GLN A 150 -6.38 8.69 -11.09
CA GLN A 150 -7.35 8.92 -12.17
C GLN A 150 -8.29 7.72 -12.39
N LEU A 151 -7.78 6.51 -12.19
CA LEU A 151 -8.54 5.27 -12.29
C LEU A 151 -9.37 4.96 -11.03
N ASN A 152 -9.41 5.86 -10.04
CA ASN A 152 -10.08 5.65 -8.75
C ASN A 152 -9.67 4.32 -8.11
N TRP A 153 -8.37 4.00 -8.11
CA TRP A 153 -7.89 2.76 -7.50
C TRP A 153 -8.32 2.67 -6.03
N ILE A 154 -8.32 3.79 -5.30
CA ILE A 154 -8.95 3.91 -3.98
C ILE A 154 -10.28 4.63 -4.19
N ASP A 155 -11.38 3.97 -3.83
CA ASP A 155 -12.75 4.46 -3.99
C ASP A 155 -13.58 4.24 -2.72
N GLU A 156 -14.87 4.55 -2.76
CA GLU A 156 -15.80 4.37 -1.64
C GLU A 156 -15.97 2.91 -1.19
N LYS A 157 -15.57 1.94 -2.02
CA LYS A 157 -15.63 0.50 -1.72
C LYS A 157 -14.35 -0.01 -1.08
N THR A 158 -13.26 0.76 -1.14
CA THR A 158 -12.04 0.46 -0.41
C THR A 158 -12.34 0.46 1.10
N ARG A 159 -11.76 -0.50 1.82
CA ARG A 159 -11.90 -0.62 3.29
C ARG A 159 -10.58 -0.56 4.02
N ALA A 160 -9.51 -1.02 3.39
CA ALA A 160 -8.16 -0.85 3.93
C ALA A 160 -7.13 -0.74 2.82
N VAL A 161 -6.15 0.13 3.05
CA VAL A 161 -4.92 0.21 2.26
C VAL A 161 -3.73 0.04 3.20
N PHE A 162 -2.91 -0.95 2.90
CA PHE A 162 -1.66 -1.23 3.57
C PHE A 162 -0.52 -0.72 2.69
N ILE A 163 0.41 0.03 3.28
CA ILE A 163 1.71 0.29 2.70
C ILE A 163 2.74 -0.42 3.58
N GLN A 164 3.41 -1.40 3.00
CA GLN A 164 4.38 -2.22 3.70
C GLN A 164 5.76 -2.05 3.07
N LEU A 165 6.75 -1.88 3.93
CA LEU A 165 8.13 -1.75 3.51
C LEU A 165 9.10 -2.18 4.60
N THR A 166 10.29 -2.58 4.17
CA THR A 166 11.36 -3.00 5.06
C THR A 166 12.55 -2.07 4.88
N LEU A 167 13.00 -1.50 5.99
CA LEU A 167 14.12 -0.57 6.05
C LEU A 167 15.29 -1.20 6.80
N TYR A 168 16.49 -0.89 6.36
CA TYR A 168 17.73 -1.22 7.05
C TYR A 168 18.53 0.05 7.30
N ASN A 169 18.89 0.26 8.56
CA ASN A 169 19.79 1.33 8.96
C ASN A 169 21.21 0.77 9.12
N PRO A 170 22.17 1.12 8.24
CA PRO A 170 23.53 0.62 8.33
C PRO A 170 24.31 1.20 9.52
N SER A 171 23.95 2.39 10.01
CA SER A 171 24.66 3.05 11.11
C SER A 171 24.42 2.36 12.45
N VAL A 172 23.18 1.88 12.69
CA VAL A 172 22.82 1.12 13.91
C VAL A 172 22.61 -0.37 13.66
N GLN A 173 22.82 -0.82 12.42
CA GLN A 173 22.66 -2.21 11.97
C GLN A 173 21.30 -2.83 12.32
N LEU A 174 20.24 -2.03 12.17
CA LEU A 174 18.89 -2.40 12.57
C LEU A 174 17.99 -2.55 11.34
N LEU A 175 17.28 -3.66 11.26
CA LEU A 175 16.19 -3.84 10.31
C LEU A 175 14.90 -3.31 10.93
N THR A 176 14.01 -2.70 10.17
CA THR A 176 12.70 -2.26 10.64
C THR A 176 11.66 -2.59 9.61
N ALA A 177 10.67 -3.40 10.00
CA ALA A 177 9.46 -3.60 9.21
C ALA A 177 8.50 -2.45 9.51
N VAL A 178 7.98 -1.81 8.46
CA VAL A 178 7.05 -0.70 8.57
C VAL A 178 5.75 -1.10 7.92
N THR A 179 4.65 -0.95 8.65
CA THR A 179 3.29 -1.12 8.15
C THR A 179 2.51 0.16 8.41
N LEU A 180 2.10 0.82 7.35
CA LEU A 180 1.16 1.94 7.40
C LEU A 180 -0.20 1.40 6.94
N LEU A 181 -1.21 1.55 7.78
CA LEU A 181 -2.58 1.13 7.51
C LEU A 181 -3.46 2.37 7.43
N ALA A 182 -4.21 2.50 6.34
CA ALA A 182 -5.33 3.41 6.23
C ALA A 182 -6.63 2.61 6.13
N GLU A 183 -7.51 2.75 7.11
CA GLU A 183 -8.84 2.15 7.17
C GLU A 183 -9.86 3.17 6.67
N PHE A 184 -10.66 2.77 5.68
CA PHE A 184 -11.69 3.60 5.06
C PHE A 184 -13.03 3.16 5.60
N LEU A 185 -13.62 4.02 6.43
CA LEU A 185 -14.88 3.73 7.10
C LEU A 185 -16.05 3.85 6.12
N PRO A 186 -17.11 3.05 6.30
CA PRO A 186 -18.31 3.16 5.46
C PRO A 186 -18.90 4.57 5.43
N THR A 187 -18.77 5.32 6.53
CA THR A 187 -19.21 6.72 6.67
C THR A 187 -18.37 7.74 5.89
N GLY A 188 -17.38 7.29 5.10
CA GLY A 188 -16.50 8.14 4.27
C GLY A 188 -15.27 8.71 4.98
N GLY A 189 -15.09 8.40 6.26
CA GLY A 189 -13.91 8.84 7.03
C GLY A 189 -12.71 7.91 6.83
N VAL A 190 -11.50 8.46 6.99
CA VAL A 190 -10.24 7.68 6.93
C VAL A 190 -9.55 7.69 8.29
N PHE A 191 -9.16 6.51 8.76
CA PHE A 191 -8.37 6.32 9.98
C PHE A 191 -7.01 5.74 9.62
N THR A 192 -5.92 6.35 10.09
CA THR A 192 -4.55 5.93 9.73
C THR A 192 -3.76 5.49 10.95
N THR A 193 -3.14 4.32 10.87
CA THR A 193 -2.26 3.75 11.89
C THR A 193 -0.89 3.45 11.30
N ALA A 194 0.17 3.74 12.05
CA ALA A 194 1.54 3.42 11.66
C ALA A 194 2.17 2.48 12.69
N ARG A 195 2.76 1.38 12.23
CA ARG A 195 3.45 0.39 13.06
C ARG A 195 4.87 0.21 12.55
N PHE A 196 5.83 0.34 13.47
CA PHE A 196 7.26 0.19 13.22
C PHE A 196 7.80 -0.92 14.10
N GLU A 197 8.38 -1.94 13.49
CA GLU A 197 8.86 -3.14 14.18
C GLU A 197 10.37 -3.31 13.93
N PRO A 198 11.22 -2.78 14.82
CA PRO A 198 12.65 -2.97 14.72
C PRO A 198 13.02 -4.43 15.03
N ILE A 199 13.80 -5.05 14.15
CA ILE A 199 14.31 -6.41 14.24
C ILE A 199 15.84 -6.33 14.29
N ASN A 200 16.41 -6.85 15.38
CA ASN A 200 17.85 -6.94 15.53
C ASN A 200 18.34 -8.34 15.11
N PHE A 201 19.21 -8.42 14.11
CA PHE A 201 19.81 -9.68 13.66
C PHE A 201 20.93 -10.17 14.58
N TYR A 202 21.53 -9.29 15.39
CA TYR A 202 22.63 -9.63 16.29
C TYR A 202 22.10 -10.06 17.65
N SER A 203 21.33 -11.15 17.70
CA SER A 203 21.31 -11.96 18.91
C SER A 203 22.51 -12.90 18.84
N ASN A 204 23.64 -12.49 19.41
CA ASN A 204 24.67 -13.43 19.90
C ASN A 204 24.13 -14.23 21.12
N SER A 205 22.91 -14.74 21.01
CA SER A 205 22.43 -15.79 21.89
C SER A 205 23.01 -17.10 21.38
N PHE A 206 24.23 -17.38 21.82
CA PHE A 206 24.60 -18.74 22.19
C PHE A 206 23.56 -19.23 23.21
N PHE A 207 22.40 -19.67 22.73
CA PHE A 207 21.54 -20.55 23.51
C PHE A 207 22.27 -21.89 23.55
N SER A 208 23.17 -22.03 24.52
CA SER A 208 23.60 -23.33 24.97
C SER A 208 22.36 -24.00 25.57
N PHE A 209 21.72 -24.87 24.78
CA PHE A 209 20.78 -25.83 25.32
C PHE A 209 21.61 -26.78 26.20
N TYR A 210 21.67 -26.50 27.49
CA TYR A 210 21.97 -27.53 28.46
C TYR A 210 20.70 -28.35 28.64
N PHE A 211 20.84 -29.65 28.35
CA PHE A 211 19.83 -30.70 28.43
C PHE A 211 19.06 -30.74 29.74
#